data_AF-A0A967L711-F1
#
_entry.id   AF-A0A967L711-F1
#
_cell.length_a   1.000
_cell.length_b   1.000
_cell.length_c   1.000
_cell.angle_alpha   90.00
_cell.angle_beta   90.00
_cell.angle_gamma   90.00
#
_symmetry.space_group_name_H-M   'P 1'
#
loop_
_entity.id
_entity.type
_entity.pdbx_description
1 polymer ?
#
loop_
_entity_poly.entity_id
_entity_poly.type
_entity_poly.pdbx_seq_one_letter_code
_entity_poly.pdbx_strand_id
1 'polypeptide(L)'
;MSLGESLEAGDVSPLPAQQVKSHARRRPRPIDDSQAGVGLRFDERVPVEVIELDDPATQDVARDQLEEIGEKTTYRLAQRPGDYVVLKYVRKVFKRKADGVISCAPAPEGVLERSHADVSFLARLLIDKFVYHL
;
A
#
# COMPACT_ATOMS: atom_id res chain seq x y z
N MET A 1 -26.91 -30.00 -46.14
CA MET A 1 -27.41 -29.26 -44.96
C MET A 1 -26.55 -28.03 -44.78
N SER A 2 -27.04 -26.86 -45.20
CA SER A 2 -26.29 -25.60 -45.21
C SER A 2 -26.63 -24.79 -43.96
N LEU A 3 -25.63 -24.51 -43.12
CA LEU A 3 -25.75 -23.64 -41.94
C LEU A 3 -25.57 -22.19 -42.39
N GLY A 4 -26.66 -21.59 -42.87
CA GLY A 4 -26.63 -20.22 -43.40
C GLY A 4 -28.03 -19.63 -43.56
N GLU A 5 -28.91 -19.83 -42.56
CA GLU A 5 -30.14 -19.04 -42.46
C GLU A 5 -29.85 -17.78 -41.64
N SER A 6 -30.08 -16.66 -42.31
CA SER A 6 -29.96 -15.27 -41.88
C SER A 6 -30.81 -14.97 -40.65
N LEU A 7 -30.16 -14.64 -39.54
CA LEU A 7 -30.78 -13.87 -38.47
C LEU A 7 -30.96 -12.44 -38.99
N GLU A 8 -32.17 -12.09 -39.42
CA GLU A 8 -32.49 -10.68 -39.62
C GLU A 8 -32.36 -9.97 -38.26
N ALA A 9 -31.42 -9.03 -38.20
CA ALA A 9 -31.29 -8.13 -37.07
C ALA A 9 -32.56 -7.27 -37.03
N GLY A 10 -33.54 -7.69 -36.24
CA GLY A 10 -34.72 -6.89 -35.95
C GLY A 10 -34.27 -5.52 -35.46
N ASP A 11 -34.80 -4.48 -36.10
CA ASP A 11 -34.47 -3.08 -35.83
C ASP A 11 -34.83 -2.77 -34.37
N VAL A 12 -33.81 -2.74 -33.50
CA VAL A 12 -34.00 -2.51 -32.07
C VAL A 12 -34.28 -1.03 -31.90
N SER A 13 -35.57 -0.67 -31.88
CA SER A 13 -35.98 0.72 -31.63
C SER A 13 -35.35 1.18 -30.31
N PRO A 14 -34.61 2.30 -30.29
CA PRO A 14 -33.94 2.74 -29.07
C PRO A 14 -34.98 3.04 -28.01
N LEU A 15 -34.93 2.31 -26.90
CA LEU A 15 -35.73 2.60 -25.71
C LEU A 15 -35.53 4.07 -25.31
N PRO A 16 -36.58 4.76 -24.83
CA PRO A 16 -36.46 6.17 -24.46
C PRO A 16 -35.37 6.35 -23.39
N ALA A 17 -34.33 7.09 -23.74
CA ALA A 17 -33.22 7.37 -22.83
C ALA A 17 -33.68 8.32 -21.73
N GLN A 18 -33.63 7.87 -20.47
CA GLN A 18 -33.92 8.72 -19.32
C GLN A 18 -32.71 9.60 -19.01
N GLN A 19 -32.87 10.93 -19.09
CA GLN A 19 -31.86 11.86 -18.63
C GLN A 19 -31.72 11.81 -17.11
N VAL A 20 -30.59 11.28 -16.63
CA VAL A 20 -30.23 11.25 -15.21
C VAL A 20 -29.42 12.51 -14.87
N LYS A 21 -29.75 13.16 -13.75
CA LYS A 21 -29.00 14.33 -13.24
C LYS A 21 -27.53 13.97 -13.03
N SER A 22 -26.63 14.82 -13.53
CA SER A 22 -25.21 14.69 -13.25
C SER A 22 -24.91 14.86 -11.76
N HIS A 23 -24.02 14.04 -11.22
CA HIS A 23 -23.59 14.12 -9.82
C HIS A 23 -22.24 14.84 -9.72
N ALA A 24 -22.12 15.75 -8.76
CA ALA A 24 -20.84 16.36 -8.41
C ALA A 24 -20.18 15.56 -7.27
N ARG A 25 -18.94 15.10 -7.47
CA ARG A 25 -18.14 14.53 -6.38
C ARG A 25 -17.34 15.63 -5.69
N ARG A 26 -17.40 15.65 -4.36
CA ARG A 26 -16.54 16.51 -3.55
C ARG A 26 -15.09 16.07 -3.76
N ARG A 27 -14.20 17.02 -4.07
CA ARG A 27 -12.77 16.74 -4.10
C ARG A 27 -12.31 16.37 -2.68
N PRO A 28 -11.55 15.28 -2.50
CA PRO A 28 -10.96 14.96 -1.21
C PRO A 28 -10.09 16.14 -0.76
N ARG A 29 -10.22 16.54 0.52
CA ARG A 29 -9.30 17.51 1.10
C ARG A 29 -7.91 16.87 1.17
N PRO A 30 -6.84 17.63 0.89
CA PRO A 30 -5.49 17.21 1.27
C PRO A 30 -5.47 17.00 2.80
N ILE A 31 -4.92 15.87 3.22
CA ILE A 31 -4.79 15.50 4.63
C ILE A 31 -3.41 16.00 5.06
N ASP A 32 -3.39 17.08 5.85
CA ASP A 32 -2.14 17.78 6.23
C ASP A 32 -1.54 17.23 7.54
N ASP A 33 -2.35 16.61 8.40
CA ASP A 33 -1.93 16.13 9.73
C ASP A 33 -1.41 14.68 9.73
N SER A 34 -0.50 14.31 8.82
CA SER A 34 0.18 13.01 8.89
C SER A 34 1.67 13.16 9.16
N GLN A 35 2.14 12.54 10.24
CA GLN A 35 3.54 12.54 10.70
C GLN A 35 4.56 12.11 9.63
N ALA A 36 4.11 11.44 8.56
CA ALA A 36 4.95 10.86 7.53
C ALA A 36 4.82 11.51 6.15
N GLY A 37 3.86 12.42 5.93
CA GLY A 37 3.49 12.87 4.58
C GLY A 37 2.92 11.75 3.68
N VAL A 38 2.69 10.55 4.22
CA VAL A 38 2.21 9.35 3.51
C VAL A 38 0.73 9.04 3.82
N GLY A 39 0.00 9.94 4.49
CA GLY A 39 -1.44 9.79 4.71
C GLY A 39 -1.83 8.88 5.88
N LEU A 40 -0.91 8.59 6.80
CA LEU A 40 -1.25 7.99 8.10
C LEU A 40 -2.11 8.97 8.90
N ARG A 41 -3.21 8.50 9.49
CA ARG A 41 -4.18 9.36 10.20
C ARG A 41 -3.99 9.36 11.72
N PHE A 42 -2.77 9.13 12.17
CA PHE A 42 -2.43 9.03 13.60
C PHE A 42 -1.64 10.26 14.03
N ASP A 43 -1.89 10.72 15.26
CA ASP A 43 -1.15 11.82 15.87
C ASP A 43 0.17 11.31 16.48
N GLU A 44 0.97 12.23 17.02
CA GLU A 44 2.30 11.94 17.59
C GLU A 44 2.26 11.02 18.82
N ARG A 45 1.08 10.66 19.32
CA ARG A 45 0.92 9.80 20.50
C ARG A 45 1.09 8.33 20.17
N VAL A 46 0.93 7.94 18.91
CA VAL A 46 1.12 6.55 18.50
C VAL A 46 2.62 6.28 18.36
N PRO A 47 3.19 5.33 19.13
CA PRO A 47 4.61 5.00 19.04
C PRO A 47 5.01 4.56 17.64
N VAL A 48 6.22 4.97 17.21
CA VAL A 48 6.82 4.55 15.93
C VAL A 48 8.01 3.64 16.21
N GLU A 49 7.99 2.45 15.62
CA GLU A 49 9.09 1.49 15.66
C GLU A 49 9.81 1.48 14.32
N VAL A 50 11.11 1.79 14.33
CA VAL A 50 11.92 1.84 13.11
C VAL A 50 12.58 0.49 12.89
N ILE A 51 12.38 -0.07 11.69
CA ILE A 51 12.94 -1.35 11.26
C ILE A 51 13.79 -1.09 10.02
N GLU A 52 15.10 -1.17 10.17
CA GLU A 52 16.02 -1.12 9.02
C GLU A 52 15.99 -2.46 8.28
N LEU A 53 15.76 -2.40 6.98
CA LEU A 53 15.74 -3.55 6.09
C LEU A 53 16.99 -3.51 5.22
N ASP A 54 17.86 -4.49 5.46
CA ASP A 54 19.03 -4.72 4.63
C ASP A 54 18.64 -5.37 3.30
N ASP A 55 19.36 -4.99 2.24
CA ASP A 55 19.20 -5.58 0.93
C ASP A 55 20.13 -6.80 0.79
N PRO A 56 19.59 -8.02 0.55
CA PRO A 56 20.40 -9.22 0.39
C PRO A 56 21.44 -9.10 -0.74
N ALA A 57 21.17 -8.28 -1.77
CA ALA A 57 22.12 -8.07 -2.87
C ALA A 57 23.36 -7.24 -2.46
N THR A 58 23.31 -6.56 -1.31
CA THR A 58 24.41 -5.76 -0.76
C THR A 58 25.02 -6.35 0.50
N GLN A 59 24.44 -7.44 1.03
CA GLN A 59 24.87 -8.04 2.30
C GLN A 59 26.31 -8.58 2.25
N ASP A 60 26.70 -9.17 1.13
CA ASP A 60 28.04 -9.73 0.91
C ASP A 60 29.04 -8.72 0.29
N VAL A 61 28.61 -7.48 0.05
CA VAL A 61 29.47 -6.45 -0.54
C VAL A 61 30.09 -5.61 0.57
N ALA A 62 31.40 -5.43 0.50
CA ALA A 62 32.12 -4.60 1.47
C ALA A 62 31.60 -3.14 1.43
N ARG A 63 31.41 -2.55 2.61
CA ARG A 63 30.77 -1.22 2.77
C ARG A 63 31.54 -0.09 2.09
N ASP A 64 32.86 -0.23 1.94
CA ASP A 64 33.73 0.71 1.22
C ASP A 64 33.46 0.73 -0.30
N GLN A 65 32.87 -0.34 -0.85
CA GLN A 65 32.47 -0.45 -2.25
C GLN A 65 31.03 0.01 -2.51
N LEU A 66 30.30 0.35 -1.44
CA LEU A 66 28.93 0.86 -1.50
C LEU A 66 28.92 2.35 -1.18
N GLU A 67 28.04 3.07 -1.85
CA GLU A 67 27.70 4.46 -1.58
C GLU A 67 26.21 4.53 -1.25
N GLU A 68 25.86 5.05 -0.08
CA GLU A 68 24.45 5.28 0.27
C GLU A 68 23.95 6.52 -0.47
N ILE A 69 22.97 6.35 -1.34
CA ILE A 69 22.44 7.43 -2.20
C ILE A 69 21.02 7.87 -1.83
N GLY A 70 20.39 7.22 -0.85
CA GLY A 70 19.09 7.63 -0.34
C GLY A 70 18.38 6.57 0.48
N GLU A 71 17.13 6.87 0.84
CA GLU A 71 16.27 6.02 1.65
C GLU A 71 14.87 5.90 1.00
N LYS A 72 14.28 4.70 1.08
CA LYS A 72 12.86 4.47 0.84
C LYS A 72 12.18 3.97 2.11
N THR A 73 11.15 4.69 2.54
CA THR A 73 10.41 4.35 3.76
C THR A 73 9.05 3.71 3.45
N THR A 74 8.58 2.80 4.29
CA THR A 74 7.23 2.20 4.19
C THR A 74 6.63 2.08 5.58
N TYR A 75 5.35 2.46 5.73
CA TYR A 75 4.68 2.53 7.02
C TYR A 75 3.55 1.51 7.12
N ARG A 76 3.48 0.81 8.26
CA ARG A 76 2.39 -0.11 8.61
C ARG A 76 1.86 0.17 10.01
N LEU A 77 0.56 0.01 10.22
CA LEU A 77 -0.08 0.04 11.53
C LEU A 77 -0.16 -1.38 12.07
N ALA A 78 0.54 -1.63 13.16
CA ALA A 78 0.56 -2.87 13.90
C ALA A 78 -0.09 -2.71 15.28
N GLN A 79 -0.33 -3.83 15.95
CA GLN A 79 -0.91 -3.84 17.29
C GLN A 79 -0.07 -4.68 18.25
N ARG A 80 0.26 -4.08 19.38
CA ARG A 80 0.85 -4.74 20.56
C ARG A 80 -0.27 -4.98 21.58
N PRO A 81 -0.09 -5.87 22.57
CA PRO A 81 -1.07 -6.04 23.63
C PRO A 81 -1.40 -4.70 24.32
N GLY A 82 -2.63 -4.21 24.11
CA GLY A 82 -3.12 -2.97 24.71
C GLY A 82 -2.72 -1.66 24.00
N ASP A 83 -1.98 -1.71 22.89
CA ASP A 83 -1.52 -0.49 22.22
C ASP A 83 -1.34 -0.66 20.70
N TYR A 84 -1.36 0.44 19.96
CA TYR A 84 -1.03 0.47 18.54
C TYR A 84 0.41 0.93 18.34
N VAL A 85 1.05 0.47 17.28
CA VAL A 85 2.41 0.91 16.91
C VAL A 85 2.48 1.08 15.41
N VAL A 86 3.14 2.16 14.98
CA VAL A 86 3.47 2.37 13.56
C VAL A 86 4.84 1.75 13.29
N LEU A 87 4.89 0.72 12.47
CA LEU A 87 6.14 0.17 11.95
C LEU A 87 6.62 1.03 10.79
N LYS A 88 7.80 1.64 10.93
CA LYS A 88 8.51 2.40 9.91
C LYS A 88 9.64 1.53 9.35
N TYR A 89 9.39 0.91 8.20
CA TYR A 89 10.40 0.16 7.45
C TYR A 89 11.28 1.11 6.66
N VAL A 90 12.57 1.10 6.95
CA VAL A 90 13.60 1.95 6.33
C VAL A 90 14.45 1.08 5.42
N ARG A 91 14.42 1.36 4.11
CA ARG A 91 15.21 0.64 3.10
C ARG A 91 16.24 1.58 2.51
N LYS A 92 17.51 1.33 2.80
CA LYS A 92 18.62 2.12 2.25
C LYS A 92 18.79 1.79 0.77
N VAL A 93 19.08 2.82 -0.02
CA VAL A 93 19.38 2.71 -1.44
C VAL A 93 20.89 2.85 -1.58
N PHE A 94 21.54 1.80 -2.03
CA PHE A 94 22.98 1.78 -2.25
C PHE A 94 23.30 1.80 -3.74
N LYS A 95 24.37 2.49 -4.09
CA LYS A 95 25.02 2.43 -5.38
C LYS A 95 26.35 1.71 -5.22
N ARG A 96 26.59 0.68 -6.03
CA ARG A 96 27.88 -0.01 -6.08
C ARG A 96 28.88 0.86 -6.86
N LYS A 97 30.06 1.08 -6.28
CA LYS A 97 31.09 1.97 -6.88
C LYS A 97 31.73 1.39 -8.15
N ALA A 98 31.83 0.06 -8.24
CA ALA A 98 32.53 -0.61 -9.34
C ALA A 98 31.80 -0.49 -10.70
N ASP A 99 30.49 -0.66 -10.71
CA ASP A 99 29.65 -0.75 -11.92
C ASP A 99 28.50 0.27 -11.94
N GLY A 100 28.27 0.99 -10.83
CA GLY A 100 27.19 1.96 -10.70
C GLY A 100 25.81 1.35 -10.48
N VAL A 101 25.71 0.04 -10.24
CA VAL A 101 24.42 -0.64 -10.03
C VAL A 101 23.75 -0.12 -8.76
N ILE A 102 22.47 0.24 -8.88
CA ILE A 102 21.65 0.71 -7.76
C ILE A 102 20.86 -0.47 -7.18
N SER A 103 20.98 -0.67 -5.88
CA SER A 103 20.32 -1.73 -5.12
C SER A 103 19.46 -1.12 -4.01
N CYS A 104 18.31 -1.73 -3.77
CA CYS A 104 17.41 -1.38 -2.68
C CYS A 104 16.58 -2.62 -2.34
N ALA A 105 16.46 -2.92 -1.04
CA ALA A 105 15.61 -4.00 -0.58
C ALA A 105 14.17 -3.85 -1.12
N PRO A 106 13.47 -4.95 -1.46
CA PRO A 106 12.07 -4.88 -1.85
C PRO A 106 11.22 -4.32 -0.71
N ALA A 107 10.08 -3.71 -1.05
CA ALA A 107 9.16 -3.23 -0.04
C ALA A 107 8.51 -4.43 0.66
N PRO A 108 8.32 -4.39 2.00
CA PRO A 108 7.57 -5.44 2.69
C PRO A 108 6.17 -5.58 2.10
N GLU A 109 5.82 -6.82 1.76
CA GLU A 109 4.49 -7.14 1.24
C GLU A 109 3.42 -6.77 2.26
N GLY A 110 2.31 -6.21 1.77
CA GLY A 110 1.16 -5.92 2.59
C GLY A 110 0.18 -7.08 2.52
N VAL A 111 -0.56 -7.31 3.61
CA VAL A 111 -1.68 -8.26 3.60
C VAL A 111 -2.76 -7.81 2.62
N LEU A 112 -3.02 -6.50 2.58
CA LEU A 112 -3.99 -5.88 1.70
C LEU A 112 -3.29 -4.84 0.83
N GLU A 113 -3.59 -4.84 -0.46
CA GLU A 113 -3.07 -3.84 -1.40
C GLU A 113 -3.50 -2.43 -0.98
N ARG A 114 -2.56 -1.47 -1.07
CA ARG A 114 -2.76 -0.05 -0.74
C ARG A 114 -3.30 0.21 0.68
N SER A 115 -3.16 -0.75 1.58
CA SER A 115 -3.51 -0.61 3.00
C SER A 115 -2.26 -0.43 3.85
N HIS A 116 -2.38 0.35 4.92
CA HIS A 116 -1.35 0.43 5.95
C HIS A 116 -1.49 -0.67 7.01
N ALA A 117 -2.52 -1.50 6.97
CA ALA A 117 -2.74 -2.51 7.99
C ALA A 117 -1.66 -3.60 7.99
N ASP A 118 -1.02 -3.82 9.15
CA ASP A 118 -0.16 -4.96 9.41
C ASP A 118 -0.97 -6.22 9.77
N VAL A 119 -0.32 -7.38 9.67
CA VAL A 119 -0.88 -8.68 10.07
C VAL A 119 -1.39 -8.64 11.52
N SER A 120 -0.61 -8.09 12.45
CA SER A 120 -0.98 -8.04 13.87
C SER A 120 -2.25 -7.23 14.12
N PHE A 121 -2.38 -6.09 13.44
CA PHE A 121 -3.57 -5.25 13.52
C PHE A 121 -4.80 -5.96 12.96
N LEU A 122 -4.71 -6.58 11.77
CA LEU A 122 -5.84 -7.28 11.17
C LEU A 122 -6.28 -8.49 12.01
N ALA A 123 -5.31 -9.27 12.50
CA ALA A 123 -5.60 -10.42 13.36
C ALA A 123 -6.35 -9.99 14.62
N ARG A 124 -5.88 -8.92 15.27
CA ARG A 124 -6.51 -8.44 16.49
C ARG A 124 -7.85 -7.76 16.26
N LEU A 125 -8.02 -7.03 15.16
CA LEU A 125 -9.31 -6.48 14.74
C LEU A 125 -10.38 -7.57 14.62
N LEU A 126 -10.03 -8.71 14.01
CA LEU A 126 -10.95 -9.85 13.87
C LEU A 126 -11.28 -10.47 15.23
N ILE A 127 -10.27 -10.67 16.09
CA ILE A 127 -10.48 -11.20 17.45
C ILE A 127 -11.39 -10.27 18.25
N ASP A 128 -11.10 -8.97 18.27
CA ASP A 128 -11.89 -7.99 19.01
C ASP A 128 -13.34 -8.01 18.52
N LYS A 129 -13.57 -7.98 17.21
CA LYS A 129 -14.92 -7.94 16.65
C LYS A 129 -15.72 -9.24 16.88
N PHE A 130 -15.11 -10.40 16.71
CA PHE A 130 -15.84 -11.68 16.69
C PHE A 130 -15.78 -12.48 17.98
N VAL A 131 -14.75 -12.27 18.80
CA VAL A 131 -14.56 -13.01 20.07
C VAL A 131 -15.01 -12.18 21.26
N TYR A 132 -14.67 -10.88 21.27
CA TYR A 132 -14.88 -10.03 22.46
C TYR A 132 -16.04 -9.03 22.34
N HIS A 133 -16.58 -8.81 21.15
CA HIS A 133 -17.61 -7.81 20.89
C HIS A 133 -18.93 -8.47 20.43
N LEU A 134 -19.65 -9.04 21.39
CA LEU A 134 -20.97 -9.67 21.20
C LEU A 134 -22.07 -8.61 21.13
#